data_AF-A0A8C4Q8C8-F1
#
_entry.id   AF-A0A8C4Q8C8-F1
#
_cell.length_a   1.000
_cell.length_b   1.000
_cell.length_c   1.000
_cell.angle_alpha   90.00
_cell.angle_beta   90.00
_cell.angle_gamma   90.00
#
_symmetry.space_group_name_H-M   'P 1'
#
loop_
_entity.id
_entity.type
_entity.pdbx_description
1 polymer ?
#
loop_
_entity_poly.entity_id
_entity_poly.type
_entity_poly.pdbx_seq_one_letter_code
_entity_poly.pdbx_strand_id
1 'polypeptide(L)'
;MRDIGNYYYGQGHPMKPHRIRMTHNLLLNYGLYRKMEIYRPHKALGEEMTKYHSDDYIKFLRSIRPDNMSEYSKQMQRFNVGEDCPVFDGLYEFCQLSTGGSVAGAVKLNKQQTDIAVNWGGGLHHAKKSEASGFCYVNDIVLAILELLKYHQRVLYVDIDIHHGDGVEEAFYTTDRVMTVSFHKYGEYFPGTGDLRDIGAGKGKYYAVNFPLRDGIDDDSYESIFKPVIAKVMEMYQPSAVALQCGADSLTGDRLGCFNLTIKGHARCVEYVKSFNLPLLMLGGGGYTIRNVARCWTYETAVALDNEIANELPYNDYFEYFGPDFKLHISPSNMTNQNTPEYLEKIKQRLFENLRMLPHAPGVQMQAIPEDAVPEDSGEEEEEDSDKRISIRASDKRIACDEEFSDSDDEGEGRRNTTNFKKAKRPKLEEEKKVEMMDDKKAGEGAWAKTVMETKEEEQSKEPSPEKTDQKGVKTEEQKGSA
;
A
#
# COMPACT_ATOMS: atom_id res chain seq x y z
N MET A 1 -9.64 12.66 -4.88
CA MET A 1 -10.59 11.52 -5.01
C MET A 1 -12.06 11.97 -5.15
N ARG A 2 -12.41 12.99 -5.96
CA ARG A 2 -13.82 13.47 -6.03
C ARG A 2 -14.79 12.40 -6.58
N ASP A 3 -14.32 11.55 -7.47
CA ASP A 3 -15.18 10.61 -8.21
C ASP A 3 -15.42 9.28 -7.45
N ILE A 4 -14.49 8.85 -6.57
CA ILE A 4 -14.53 7.53 -5.94
C ILE A 4 -15.80 7.29 -5.11
N GLY A 5 -16.33 8.35 -4.48
CA GLY A 5 -17.53 8.27 -3.65
C GLY A 5 -18.84 8.22 -4.43
N ASN A 6 -18.80 8.33 -5.77
CA ASN A 6 -19.98 8.31 -6.64
C ASN A 6 -20.26 6.92 -7.23
N TYR A 7 -19.27 6.02 -7.24
CA TYR A 7 -19.48 4.65 -7.70
C TYR A 7 -20.43 3.91 -6.75
N TYR A 8 -21.34 3.13 -7.34
CA TYR A 8 -22.45 2.51 -6.64
C TYR A 8 -22.60 1.05 -7.05
N TYR A 9 -22.34 0.15 -6.10
CA TYR A 9 -22.37 -1.29 -6.33
C TYR A 9 -23.78 -1.84 -6.63
N GLY A 10 -24.84 -1.11 -6.27
CA GLY A 10 -26.22 -1.53 -6.52
C GLY A 10 -27.11 -1.42 -5.28
N GLN A 11 -28.42 -1.55 -5.51
CA GLN A 11 -29.42 -1.48 -4.45
C GLN A 11 -29.27 -2.64 -3.47
N GLY A 12 -29.28 -2.33 -2.17
CA GLY A 12 -29.15 -3.33 -1.11
C GLY A 12 -27.71 -3.78 -0.83
N HIS A 13 -26.77 -3.51 -1.75
CA HIS A 13 -25.38 -3.94 -1.60
C HIS A 13 -24.69 -3.27 -0.38
N PRO A 14 -23.93 -4.02 0.44
CA PRO A 14 -23.32 -3.48 1.66
C PRO A 14 -22.12 -2.59 1.37
N MET A 15 -21.30 -2.90 0.35
CA MET A 15 -20.17 -2.06 -0.06
C MET A 15 -20.65 -0.70 -0.60
N LYS A 16 -20.22 0.38 0.05
CA LYS A 16 -20.60 1.76 -0.29
C LYS A 16 -19.33 2.63 -0.41
N PRO A 17 -18.79 2.84 -1.62
CA PRO A 17 -17.62 3.69 -1.86
C PRO A 17 -17.77 5.12 -1.29
N HIS A 18 -19.01 5.59 -1.12
CA HIS A 18 -19.34 6.86 -0.45
C HIS A 18 -18.64 7.05 0.91
N ARG A 19 -18.36 5.98 1.66
CA ARG A 19 -17.62 6.04 2.95
C ARG A 19 -16.23 6.70 2.82
N ILE A 20 -15.57 6.56 1.68
CA ILE A 20 -14.27 7.20 1.38
C ILE A 20 -14.45 8.72 1.27
N ARG A 21 -15.55 9.17 0.63
CA ARG A 21 -15.88 10.61 0.54
C ARG A 21 -16.24 11.19 1.89
N MET A 22 -16.97 10.47 2.73
CA MET A 22 -17.26 10.88 4.11
C MET A 22 -15.96 11.05 4.92
N THR A 23 -15.04 10.10 4.82
CA THR A 23 -13.71 10.16 5.46
C THR A 23 -12.96 11.41 4.99
N HIS A 24 -12.86 11.62 3.68
CA HIS A 24 -12.16 12.78 3.12
C HIS A 24 -12.75 14.12 3.60
N ASN A 25 -14.09 14.23 3.66
CA ASN A 25 -14.75 15.44 4.14
C ASN A 25 -14.51 15.68 5.64
N LEU A 26 -14.46 14.63 6.47
CA LEU A 26 -14.06 14.77 7.87
C LEU A 26 -12.61 15.22 8.03
N LEU A 27 -11.68 14.64 7.27
CA LEU A 27 -10.26 15.03 7.28
C LEU A 27 -10.08 16.53 6.94
N LEU A 28 -10.86 17.03 5.98
CA LEU A 28 -10.87 18.45 5.61
C LEU A 28 -11.35 19.33 6.78
N ASN A 29 -12.47 18.97 7.39
CA ASN A 29 -13.09 19.76 8.47
C ASN A 29 -12.34 19.68 9.80
N TYR A 30 -11.61 18.60 10.07
CA TYR A 30 -10.63 18.54 11.16
C TYR A 30 -9.36 19.35 10.86
N GLY A 31 -9.16 19.76 9.61
CA GLY A 31 -7.97 20.50 9.19
C GLY A 31 -6.70 19.67 9.05
N LEU A 32 -6.82 18.33 9.04
CA LEU A 32 -5.70 17.39 8.91
C LEU A 32 -5.05 17.48 7.53
N TYR A 33 -5.81 17.87 6.51
CA TYR A 33 -5.32 18.09 5.15
C TYR A 33 -4.15 19.09 5.05
N ARG A 34 -4.00 19.99 6.03
CA ARG A 34 -2.92 20.98 6.08
C ARG A 34 -1.59 20.39 6.54
N LYS A 35 -1.59 19.15 7.02
CA LYS A 35 -0.44 18.45 7.60
C LYS A 35 0.04 17.29 6.75
N MET A 36 -0.54 17.11 5.57
CA MET A 36 -0.21 16.01 4.65
C MET A 36 -0.29 16.47 3.21
N GLU A 37 0.50 15.84 2.36
CA GLU A 37 0.43 16.04 0.92
C GLU A 37 -0.75 15.27 0.33
N ILE A 38 -1.64 15.97 -0.39
CA ILE A 38 -2.84 15.36 -0.98
C ILE A 38 -2.66 15.22 -2.48
N TYR A 39 -2.71 13.98 -2.94
CA TYR A 39 -2.60 13.65 -4.35
C TYR A 39 -3.94 13.17 -4.92
N ARG A 40 -4.16 13.47 -6.20
CA ARG A 40 -5.15 12.77 -7.00
C ARG A 40 -4.45 11.59 -7.66
N PRO A 41 -4.89 10.34 -7.45
CA PRO A 41 -4.25 9.20 -8.09
C PRO A 41 -4.49 9.25 -9.59
N HIS A 42 -3.51 8.78 -10.37
CA HIS A 42 -3.72 8.46 -11.77
C HIS A 42 -4.67 7.26 -11.88
N LYS A 43 -5.28 7.09 -13.05
CA LYS A 43 -6.03 5.87 -13.35
C LYS A 43 -5.04 4.79 -13.74
N ALA A 44 -4.89 3.76 -12.91
CA ALA A 44 -4.00 2.65 -13.23
C ALA A 44 -4.33 2.06 -14.60
N LEU A 45 -3.30 1.83 -15.41
CA LEU A 45 -3.40 1.26 -16.74
C LEU A 45 -3.63 -0.25 -16.65
N GLY A 46 -4.19 -0.83 -17.73
CA GLY A 46 -4.33 -2.28 -17.82
C GLY A 46 -3.00 -3.00 -17.68
N GLU A 47 -1.92 -2.41 -18.22
CA GLU A 47 -0.55 -2.92 -18.13
C GLU A 47 -0.03 -3.01 -16.69
N GLU A 48 -0.36 -2.02 -15.86
CA GLU A 48 -0.04 -2.04 -14.43
C GLU A 48 -0.81 -3.17 -13.73
N MET A 49 -2.11 -3.32 -14.02
CA MET A 49 -2.95 -4.36 -13.40
C MET A 49 -2.53 -5.79 -13.81
N THR A 50 -2.08 -5.98 -15.05
CA THR A 50 -1.62 -7.29 -15.56
C THR A 50 -0.25 -7.71 -15.04
N LYS A 51 0.44 -6.88 -14.25
CA LYS A 51 1.64 -7.32 -13.50
C LYS A 51 1.30 -8.46 -12.52
N TYR A 52 0.06 -8.54 -12.08
CA TYR A 52 -0.45 -9.66 -11.28
C TYR A 52 -1.58 -10.41 -11.99
N HIS A 53 -2.63 -9.69 -12.38
CA HIS A 53 -3.85 -10.30 -12.91
C HIS A 53 -3.66 -10.86 -14.32
N SER A 54 -4.51 -11.81 -14.72
CA SER A 54 -4.47 -12.33 -16.09
C SER A 54 -4.95 -11.28 -17.10
N ASP A 55 -4.34 -11.28 -18.30
CA ASP A 55 -4.70 -10.35 -19.38
C ASP A 55 -6.17 -10.47 -19.79
N ASP A 56 -6.70 -11.69 -19.83
CA ASP A 56 -8.09 -11.94 -20.21
C ASP A 56 -9.09 -11.43 -19.15
N TYR A 57 -8.73 -11.50 -17.87
CA TYR A 57 -9.54 -10.96 -16.78
C TYR A 57 -9.58 -9.43 -16.79
N ILE A 58 -8.43 -8.76 -16.91
CA ILE A 58 -8.38 -7.29 -16.99
C ILE A 58 -9.08 -6.78 -18.25
N LYS A 59 -8.91 -7.48 -19.39
CA LYS A 59 -9.63 -7.16 -20.62
C LYS A 59 -11.15 -7.31 -20.45
N PHE A 60 -11.60 -8.33 -19.72
CA PHE A 60 -13.00 -8.51 -19.37
C PHE A 60 -13.52 -7.34 -18.51
N LEU A 61 -12.84 -7.01 -17.40
CA LEU A 61 -13.23 -5.89 -16.53
C LEU A 61 -13.30 -4.55 -17.28
N ARG A 62 -12.39 -4.33 -18.24
CA ARG A 62 -12.39 -3.13 -19.10
C ARG A 62 -13.57 -3.10 -20.09
N SER A 63 -14.13 -4.25 -20.44
CA SER A 63 -15.15 -4.37 -21.49
C SER A 63 -16.57 -4.51 -20.95
N ILE A 64 -16.71 -5.14 -19.78
CA ILE A 64 -18.01 -5.41 -19.14
C ILE A 64 -18.69 -4.13 -18.68
N ARG A 65 -19.98 -4.03 -18.97
CA ARG A 65 -20.85 -2.91 -18.61
C ARG A 65 -22.28 -3.42 -18.39
N PRO A 66 -23.14 -2.67 -17.69
CA PRO A 66 -24.53 -3.09 -17.50
C PRO A 66 -25.29 -3.34 -18.81
N ASP A 67 -24.98 -2.60 -19.89
CA ASP A 67 -25.63 -2.70 -21.19
C ASP A 67 -25.31 -3.99 -21.97
N ASN A 68 -24.18 -4.64 -21.69
CA ASN A 68 -23.69 -5.81 -22.42
C ASN A 68 -23.61 -7.10 -21.59
N MET A 69 -24.12 -7.11 -20.35
CA MET A 69 -24.04 -8.26 -19.44
C MET A 69 -24.54 -9.58 -20.05
N SER A 70 -25.59 -9.55 -20.87
CA SER A 70 -26.17 -10.74 -21.51
C SER A 70 -25.17 -11.44 -22.45
N GLU A 71 -24.33 -10.67 -23.13
CA GLU A 71 -23.29 -11.17 -24.05
C GLU A 71 -22.12 -11.81 -23.30
N TYR A 72 -21.88 -11.38 -22.06
CA TYR A 72 -20.74 -11.79 -21.24
C TYR A 72 -21.08 -12.85 -20.17
N SER A 73 -22.29 -13.40 -20.15
CA SER A 73 -22.75 -14.39 -19.16
C SER A 73 -21.75 -15.51 -18.83
N LYS A 74 -21.09 -16.10 -19.85
CA LYS A 74 -20.07 -17.14 -19.65
C LYS A 74 -18.81 -16.63 -18.95
N GLN A 75 -18.37 -15.42 -19.28
CA GLN A 75 -17.19 -14.81 -18.68
C GLN A 75 -17.49 -14.32 -17.26
N MET A 76 -18.69 -13.79 -17.02
CA MET A 76 -19.19 -13.43 -15.70
C MET A 76 -19.14 -14.61 -14.73
N GLN A 77 -19.61 -15.79 -15.16
CA GLN A 77 -19.49 -17.02 -14.36
C GLN A 77 -18.02 -17.42 -14.13
N ARG A 78 -17.18 -17.38 -15.17
CA ARG A 78 -15.77 -17.76 -15.07
C ARG A 78 -14.96 -16.85 -14.14
N PHE A 79 -15.25 -15.56 -14.16
CA PHE A 79 -14.52 -14.53 -13.42
C PHE A 79 -15.21 -14.12 -12.12
N ASN A 80 -16.25 -14.86 -11.71
CA ASN A 80 -17.02 -14.66 -10.49
C ASN A 80 -17.57 -13.23 -10.32
N VAL A 81 -18.09 -12.65 -11.41
CA VAL A 81 -18.74 -11.33 -11.43
C VAL A 81 -20.24 -11.53 -11.62
N GLY A 82 -21.04 -11.10 -10.64
CA GLY A 82 -22.48 -11.35 -10.60
C GLY A 82 -23.11 -10.93 -9.27
N GLU A 83 -23.28 -11.89 -8.36
CA GLU A 83 -24.03 -11.71 -7.11
C GLU A 83 -23.30 -10.79 -6.12
N ASP A 84 -22.26 -11.30 -5.45
CA ASP A 84 -21.48 -10.52 -4.49
C ASP A 84 -20.61 -9.47 -5.20
N CYS A 85 -20.16 -9.74 -6.42
CA CYS A 85 -19.34 -8.81 -7.20
C CYS A 85 -20.14 -8.30 -8.40
N PRO A 86 -21.08 -7.35 -8.23
CA PRO A 86 -21.99 -6.91 -9.28
C PRO A 86 -21.31 -6.10 -10.38
N VAL A 87 -21.88 -6.14 -11.58
CA VAL A 87 -21.56 -5.20 -12.66
C VAL A 87 -22.28 -3.88 -12.37
N PHE A 88 -21.54 -2.77 -12.36
CA PHE A 88 -22.10 -1.42 -12.19
C PHE A 88 -21.41 -0.40 -13.10
N ASP A 89 -22.07 0.73 -13.32
CA ASP A 89 -21.54 1.81 -14.16
C ASP A 89 -20.23 2.37 -13.55
N GLY A 90 -19.18 2.35 -14.35
CA GLY A 90 -17.87 2.84 -13.93
C GLY A 90 -17.04 1.85 -13.09
N LEU A 91 -17.39 0.56 -13.10
CA LEU A 91 -16.67 -0.49 -12.37
C LEU A 91 -15.16 -0.49 -12.67
N TYR A 92 -14.79 -0.39 -13.95
CA TYR A 92 -13.37 -0.39 -14.32
C TYR A 92 -12.66 0.86 -13.77
N GLU A 93 -13.25 2.04 -13.91
CA GLU A 93 -12.70 3.29 -13.38
C GLU A 93 -12.57 3.28 -11.85
N PHE A 94 -13.52 2.66 -11.14
CA PHE A 94 -13.40 2.42 -9.70
C PHE A 94 -12.14 1.60 -9.39
N CYS A 95 -11.91 0.49 -10.11
CA CYS A 95 -10.71 -0.33 -9.97
C CYS A 95 -9.44 0.46 -10.30
N GLN A 96 -9.46 1.29 -11.35
CA GLN A 96 -8.32 2.11 -11.76
C GLN A 96 -7.92 3.13 -10.69
N LEU A 97 -8.88 3.79 -10.05
CA LEU A 97 -8.61 4.79 -9.02
C LEU A 97 -8.15 4.15 -7.70
N SER A 98 -8.78 3.03 -7.33
CA SER A 98 -8.38 2.24 -6.16
C SER A 98 -6.93 1.76 -6.31
N THR A 99 -6.62 1.13 -7.44
CA THR A 99 -5.27 0.60 -7.76
C THR A 99 -4.23 1.71 -7.91
N GLY A 100 -4.58 2.78 -8.63
CA GLY A 100 -3.65 3.88 -8.90
C GLY A 100 -3.17 4.55 -7.61
N GLY A 101 -4.05 4.69 -6.60
CA GLY A 101 -3.66 5.21 -5.29
C GLY A 101 -2.63 4.35 -4.57
N SER A 102 -2.82 3.03 -4.56
CA SER A 102 -1.93 2.09 -3.85
C SER A 102 -0.57 1.98 -4.56
N VAL A 103 -0.57 1.88 -5.89
CA VAL A 103 0.65 1.82 -6.69
C VAL A 103 1.43 3.14 -6.61
N ALA A 104 0.76 4.29 -6.74
CA ALA A 104 1.42 5.59 -6.59
C ALA A 104 2.00 5.80 -5.18
N GLY A 105 1.29 5.35 -4.14
CA GLY A 105 1.79 5.34 -2.76
C GLY A 105 3.05 4.48 -2.61
N ALA A 106 3.05 3.28 -3.19
CA ALA A 106 4.23 2.40 -3.19
C ALA A 106 5.43 3.02 -3.94
N VAL A 107 5.22 3.67 -5.09
CA VAL A 107 6.28 4.39 -5.81
C VAL A 107 6.85 5.52 -4.95
N LYS A 108 6.00 6.30 -4.28
CA LYS A 108 6.44 7.39 -3.39
C LYS A 108 7.31 6.88 -2.23
N LEU A 109 6.94 5.74 -1.63
CA LEU A 109 7.73 5.08 -0.58
C LEU A 109 9.08 4.57 -1.12
N ASN A 110 9.08 3.89 -2.27
CA ASN A 110 10.30 3.42 -2.93
C ASN A 110 11.28 4.56 -3.27
N LYS A 111 10.75 5.68 -3.77
CA LYS A 111 11.52 6.89 -4.06
C LYS A 111 11.95 7.68 -2.81
N GLN A 112 11.61 7.19 -1.62
CA GLN A 112 11.92 7.83 -0.33
C GLN A 112 11.42 9.29 -0.25
N GLN A 113 10.31 9.57 -0.93
CA GLN A 113 9.67 10.90 -0.94
C GLN A 113 8.66 11.06 0.20
N THR A 114 8.33 9.96 0.89
CA THR A 114 7.43 9.95 2.04
C THR A 114 7.75 8.76 2.94
N ASP A 115 7.47 8.89 4.23
CA ASP A 115 7.56 7.79 5.20
C ASP A 115 6.27 6.97 5.27
N ILE A 116 5.12 7.63 5.09
CA ILE A 116 3.79 7.03 5.17
C ILE A 116 2.94 7.47 3.97
N ALA A 117 2.44 6.51 3.21
CA ALA A 117 1.45 6.74 2.15
C ALA A 117 0.10 6.17 2.56
N VAL A 118 -1.00 6.89 2.33
CA VAL A 118 -2.36 6.48 2.72
C VAL A 118 -3.28 6.43 1.50
N ASN A 119 -3.94 5.29 1.28
CA ASN A 119 -4.99 5.13 0.27
C ASN A 119 -6.22 4.40 0.85
N TRP A 120 -7.17 5.16 1.39
CA TRP A 120 -8.45 4.64 1.87
C TRP A 120 -9.38 4.10 0.77
N GLY A 121 -9.09 4.40 -0.50
CA GLY A 121 -9.79 3.81 -1.64
C GLY A 121 -9.28 2.43 -2.05
N GLY A 122 -8.15 1.98 -1.50
CA GLY A 122 -7.55 0.66 -1.71
C GLY A 122 -7.91 -0.34 -0.61
N GLY A 123 -7.12 -1.41 -0.53
CA GLY A 123 -7.26 -2.45 0.48
C GLY A 123 -8.18 -3.62 0.07
N LEU A 124 -8.37 -3.84 -1.24
CA LEU A 124 -9.31 -4.83 -1.78
C LEU A 124 -8.68 -6.24 -1.81
N HIS A 125 -8.50 -6.82 -0.63
CA HIS A 125 -7.67 -8.01 -0.40
C HIS A 125 -8.21 -9.35 -0.92
N HIS A 126 -9.49 -9.45 -1.28
CA HIS A 126 -10.10 -10.71 -1.72
C HIS A 126 -9.91 -11.01 -3.21
N ALA A 127 -9.55 -9.99 -4.00
CA ALA A 127 -9.42 -10.16 -5.44
C ALA A 127 -8.31 -11.17 -5.77
N LYS A 128 -8.62 -12.13 -6.65
CA LYS A 128 -7.73 -13.21 -7.06
C LYS A 128 -7.04 -12.87 -8.37
N LYS A 129 -6.09 -13.71 -8.80
CA LYS A 129 -5.36 -13.49 -10.06
C LYS A 129 -6.29 -13.40 -11.28
N SER A 130 -7.32 -14.23 -11.33
CA SER A 130 -8.20 -14.36 -12.50
C SER A 130 -9.70 -14.35 -12.15
N GLU A 131 -10.10 -13.86 -10.98
CA GLU A 131 -11.52 -13.76 -10.60
C GLU A 131 -11.73 -12.69 -9.52
N ALA A 132 -12.95 -12.13 -9.50
CA ALA A 132 -13.40 -11.27 -8.42
C ALA A 132 -13.85 -12.11 -7.22
N SER A 133 -13.77 -11.55 -6.01
CA SER A 133 -14.26 -12.20 -4.80
C SER A 133 -14.48 -11.17 -3.71
N GLY A 134 -15.49 -11.38 -2.84
CA GLY A 134 -15.69 -10.54 -1.64
C GLY A 134 -15.70 -9.03 -1.93
N PHE A 135 -16.46 -8.59 -2.94
CA PHE A 135 -16.57 -7.18 -3.39
C PHE A 135 -15.30 -6.61 -4.08
N CYS A 136 -14.26 -7.42 -4.23
CA CYS A 136 -12.95 -7.04 -4.75
C CYS A 136 -12.74 -7.56 -6.18
N TYR A 137 -12.35 -6.68 -7.09
CA TYR A 137 -12.13 -7.01 -8.51
C TYR A 137 -10.64 -7.02 -8.87
N VAL A 138 -9.91 -5.98 -8.50
CA VAL A 138 -8.46 -5.85 -8.70
C VAL A 138 -7.79 -5.78 -7.34
N ASN A 139 -6.73 -6.56 -7.13
CA ASN A 139 -6.00 -6.60 -5.88
C ASN A 139 -4.91 -5.52 -5.89
N ASP A 140 -5.31 -4.32 -5.47
CA ASP A 140 -4.42 -3.16 -5.41
C ASP A 140 -3.24 -3.36 -4.45
N ILE A 141 -3.44 -4.16 -3.40
CA ILE A 141 -2.42 -4.49 -2.40
C ILE A 141 -1.30 -5.32 -3.04
N VAL A 142 -1.64 -6.38 -3.78
CA VAL A 142 -0.64 -7.23 -4.45
C VAL A 142 0.19 -6.40 -5.42
N LEU A 143 -0.45 -5.53 -6.20
CA LEU A 143 0.23 -4.64 -7.14
C LEU A 143 1.16 -3.64 -6.42
N ALA A 144 0.71 -3.05 -5.31
CA ALA A 144 1.54 -2.17 -4.50
C ALA A 144 2.74 -2.90 -3.87
N ILE A 145 2.55 -4.13 -3.37
CA ILE A 145 3.64 -4.96 -2.82
C ILE A 145 4.63 -5.34 -3.92
N LEU A 146 4.17 -5.70 -5.13
CA LEU A 146 5.06 -5.95 -6.28
C LEU A 146 5.91 -4.73 -6.63
N GLU A 147 5.34 -3.52 -6.49
CA GLU A 147 6.10 -2.28 -6.66
C GLU A 147 7.14 -2.10 -5.54
N LEU A 148 6.76 -2.28 -4.27
CA LEU A 148 7.68 -2.21 -3.13
C LEU A 148 8.83 -3.22 -3.24
N LEU A 149 8.56 -4.43 -3.74
CA LEU A 149 9.55 -5.49 -3.94
C LEU A 149 10.64 -5.14 -4.96
N LYS A 150 10.54 -4.04 -5.71
CA LYS A 150 11.64 -3.58 -6.55
C LYS A 150 12.82 -3.04 -5.73
N TYR A 151 12.55 -2.43 -4.58
CA TYR A 151 13.55 -1.78 -3.72
C TYR A 151 13.70 -2.48 -2.36
N HIS A 152 12.65 -3.15 -1.90
CA HIS A 152 12.60 -3.82 -0.61
C HIS A 152 12.79 -5.33 -0.75
N GLN A 153 13.81 -5.88 -0.11
CA GLN A 153 14.08 -7.32 -0.13
C GLN A 153 12.93 -8.12 0.53
N ARG A 154 12.36 -7.55 1.59
CA ARG A 154 11.28 -8.13 2.41
C ARG A 154 10.22 -7.07 2.67
N VAL A 155 8.98 -7.39 2.31
CA VAL A 155 7.80 -6.55 2.57
C VAL A 155 6.89 -7.30 3.53
N LEU A 156 6.52 -6.67 4.64
CA LEU A 156 5.54 -7.22 5.56
C LEU A 156 4.15 -6.71 5.17
N TYR A 157 3.20 -7.63 5.04
CA TYR A 157 1.79 -7.31 4.92
C TYR A 157 1.08 -7.66 6.24
N VAL A 158 0.39 -6.68 6.82
CA VAL A 158 -0.44 -6.85 8.03
C VAL A 158 -1.89 -6.51 7.68
N ASP A 159 -2.80 -7.38 8.08
CA ASP A 159 -4.23 -7.29 7.76
C ASP A 159 -5.06 -7.34 9.05
N ILE A 160 -5.81 -6.27 9.30
CA ILE A 160 -6.71 -6.13 10.47
C ILE A 160 -8.19 -6.04 10.06
N ASP A 161 -8.53 -6.36 8.82
CA ASP A 161 -9.90 -6.66 8.39
C ASP A 161 -10.46 -7.84 9.19
N ILE A 162 -11.79 -7.90 9.37
CA ILE A 162 -12.38 -9.06 10.03
C ILE A 162 -12.30 -10.34 9.17
N HIS A 163 -12.21 -10.19 7.85
CA HIS A 163 -12.07 -11.28 6.91
C HIS A 163 -10.59 -11.64 6.69
N HIS A 164 -10.32 -12.92 6.42
CA HIS A 164 -8.98 -13.34 6.07
C HIS A 164 -8.53 -12.69 4.74
N GLY A 165 -7.33 -12.11 4.72
CA GLY A 165 -6.68 -11.50 3.55
C GLY A 165 -6.20 -12.48 2.49
N ASP A 166 -7.11 -13.35 2.06
CA ASP A 166 -6.84 -14.56 1.29
C ASP A 166 -6.26 -14.32 -0.12
N GLY A 167 -6.66 -13.24 -0.82
CA GLY A 167 -6.11 -12.91 -2.13
C GLY A 167 -4.66 -12.45 -2.08
N VAL A 168 -4.26 -11.74 -1.01
CA VAL A 168 -2.87 -11.34 -0.79
C VAL A 168 -2.03 -12.52 -0.32
N GLU A 169 -2.55 -13.32 0.61
CA GLU A 169 -1.91 -14.56 1.05
C GLU A 169 -1.65 -15.52 -0.11
N GLU A 170 -2.65 -15.78 -0.96
CA GLU A 170 -2.50 -16.67 -2.12
C GLU A 170 -1.45 -16.17 -3.11
N ALA A 171 -1.43 -14.86 -3.40
CA ALA A 171 -0.48 -14.26 -4.34
C ALA A 171 0.99 -14.47 -3.93
N PHE A 172 1.26 -14.53 -2.61
CA PHE A 172 2.60 -14.63 -2.06
C PHE A 172 2.88 -15.95 -1.32
N TYR A 173 1.97 -16.92 -1.39
CA TYR A 173 1.99 -18.16 -0.60
C TYR A 173 3.27 -19.01 -0.75
N THR A 174 4.01 -18.80 -1.84
CA THR A 174 5.20 -19.59 -2.21
C THR A 174 6.51 -18.80 -2.20
N THR A 175 6.52 -17.56 -1.71
CA THR A 175 7.71 -16.71 -1.60
C THR A 175 8.03 -16.36 -0.15
N ASP A 176 9.32 -16.17 0.15
CA ASP A 176 9.84 -15.67 1.42
C ASP A 176 10.04 -14.13 1.42
N ARG A 177 9.91 -13.49 0.25
CA ARG A 177 10.08 -12.05 0.10
C ARG A 177 8.90 -11.22 0.60
N VAL A 178 7.76 -11.85 0.86
CA VAL A 178 6.60 -11.22 1.48
C VAL A 178 6.13 -12.11 2.61
N MET A 179 5.91 -11.53 3.78
CA MET A 179 5.23 -12.21 4.89
C MET A 179 3.83 -11.63 5.03
N THR A 180 2.82 -12.50 5.03
CA THR A 180 1.42 -12.10 5.27
C THR A 180 1.04 -12.43 6.71
N VAL A 181 0.47 -11.46 7.41
CA VAL A 181 -0.01 -11.62 8.79
C VAL A 181 -1.45 -11.13 8.86
N SER A 182 -2.40 -12.03 9.14
CA SER A 182 -3.83 -11.70 9.19
C SER A 182 -4.46 -12.10 10.52
N PHE A 183 -5.30 -11.21 11.06
CA PHE A 183 -6.06 -11.40 12.29
C PHE A 183 -7.56 -11.30 11.98
N HIS A 184 -8.24 -12.43 11.88
CA HIS A 184 -9.57 -12.49 11.27
C HIS A 184 -10.49 -13.46 12.01
N LYS A 185 -11.80 -13.32 11.80
CA LYS A 185 -12.77 -14.33 12.25
C LYS A 185 -12.59 -15.61 11.44
N TYR A 186 -12.61 -16.74 12.15
CA TYR A 186 -12.54 -18.06 11.52
C TYR A 186 -13.59 -19.03 12.08
N GLY A 187 -14.12 -19.88 11.21
CA GLY A 187 -15.22 -20.82 11.50
C GLY A 187 -16.57 -20.30 11.01
N GLU A 188 -17.15 -20.99 10.02
CA GLU A 188 -18.40 -20.61 9.34
C GLU A 188 -18.46 -19.13 8.94
N TYR A 189 -17.37 -18.62 8.35
CA TYR A 189 -17.25 -17.22 7.93
C TYR A 189 -16.51 -17.12 6.60
N PHE A 190 -16.84 -16.09 5.82
CA PHE A 190 -16.14 -15.80 4.57
C PHE A 190 -14.69 -15.35 4.87
N PRO A 191 -13.68 -15.73 4.07
CA PRO A 191 -13.72 -16.56 2.86
C PRO A 191 -13.58 -18.07 3.10
N GLY A 192 -13.48 -18.52 4.37
CA GLY A 192 -13.33 -19.94 4.72
C GLY A 192 -11.88 -20.47 4.72
N THR A 193 -10.90 -19.59 4.50
CA THR A 193 -9.46 -19.86 4.61
C THR A 193 -8.85 -19.14 5.82
N GLY A 194 -7.55 -19.32 6.09
CA GLY A 194 -6.86 -18.64 7.20
C GLY A 194 -6.83 -19.48 8.48
N ASP A 195 -6.82 -20.82 8.37
CA ASP A 195 -6.64 -21.69 9.52
C ASP A 195 -5.26 -21.45 10.15
N LEU A 196 -5.12 -21.77 11.43
CA LEU A 196 -3.83 -21.78 12.12
C LEU A 196 -2.77 -22.67 11.44
N ARG A 197 -3.21 -23.65 10.65
CA ARG A 197 -2.35 -24.57 9.89
C ARG A 197 -1.95 -24.04 8.51
N ASP A 198 -2.57 -22.96 8.04
CA ASP A 198 -2.23 -22.32 6.77
C ASP A 198 -0.97 -21.48 6.98
N ILE A 199 0.19 -22.09 6.70
CA ILE A 199 1.52 -21.54 7.01
C ILE A 199 2.36 -21.27 5.76
N GLY A 200 1.76 -21.27 4.56
CA GLY A 200 2.49 -21.15 3.29
C GLY A 200 3.08 -22.45 2.77
N ALA A 201 3.62 -22.42 1.56
CA ALA A 201 4.16 -23.59 0.87
C ALA A 201 5.51 -23.31 0.19
N GLY A 202 6.30 -24.36 -0.03
CA GLY A 202 7.61 -24.22 -0.69
C GLY A 202 8.53 -23.25 0.07
N LYS A 203 9.06 -22.23 -0.62
CA LYS A 203 9.88 -21.18 0.01
C LYS A 203 9.07 -20.28 0.95
N GLY A 204 7.77 -20.12 0.71
CA GLY A 204 6.87 -19.32 1.55
C GLY A 204 6.39 -20.03 2.81
N LYS A 205 6.84 -21.27 3.07
CA LYS A 205 6.50 -21.97 4.32
C LYS A 205 7.06 -21.22 5.54
N TYR A 206 6.21 -20.98 6.53
CA TYR A 206 6.38 -20.10 7.70
C TYR A 206 6.32 -18.58 7.42
N TYR A 207 5.99 -18.17 6.19
CA TYR A 207 5.82 -16.75 5.81
C TYR A 207 4.34 -16.34 5.65
N ALA A 208 3.40 -17.24 5.89
CA ALA A 208 1.99 -16.91 6.10
C ALA A 208 1.64 -17.16 7.58
N VAL A 209 1.11 -16.14 8.25
CA VAL A 209 0.82 -16.12 9.69
C VAL A 209 -0.66 -15.77 9.88
N ASN A 210 -1.44 -16.74 10.34
CA ASN A 210 -2.88 -16.59 10.50
C ASN A 210 -3.27 -16.69 11.97
N PHE A 211 -3.95 -15.66 12.48
CA PHE A 211 -4.54 -15.65 13.81
C PHE A 211 -6.06 -15.79 13.71
N PRO A 212 -6.59 -17.03 13.72
CA PRO A 212 -8.03 -17.25 13.68
C PRO A 212 -8.69 -16.85 15.00
N LEU A 213 -9.75 -16.06 14.91
CA LEU A 213 -10.49 -15.51 16.05
C LEU A 213 -11.97 -15.91 16.01
N ARG A 214 -12.62 -15.76 17.16
CA ARG A 214 -14.07 -15.91 17.35
C ARG A 214 -14.72 -14.55 17.58
N ASP A 215 -16.05 -14.56 17.63
CA ASP A 215 -16.87 -13.36 17.79
C ASP A 215 -16.54 -12.57 19.06
N GLY A 216 -16.78 -11.26 18.99
CA GLY A 216 -16.81 -10.37 20.14
C GLY A 216 -15.46 -10.01 20.75
N ILE A 217 -14.35 -10.23 20.04
CA ILE A 217 -13.03 -9.78 20.54
C ILE A 217 -13.06 -8.28 20.86
N ASP A 218 -12.54 -7.93 22.04
CA ASP A 218 -12.46 -6.56 22.56
C ASP A 218 -11.05 -5.97 22.36
N ASP A 219 -10.94 -4.65 22.61
CA ASP A 219 -9.69 -3.88 22.43
C ASP A 219 -8.51 -4.48 23.20
N ASP A 220 -8.72 -4.83 24.48
CA ASP A 220 -7.66 -5.31 25.36
C ASP A 220 -7.18 -6.70 24.94
N SER A 221 -8.10 -7.60 24.59
CA SER A 221 -7.78 -8.93 24.07
C SER A 221 -7.03 -8.85 22.75
N TYR A 222 -7.49 -8.00 21.83
CA TYR A 222 -6.85 -7.83 20.52
C TYR A 222 -5.44 -7.24 20.66
N GLU A 223 -5.27 -6.20 21.47
CA GLU A 223 -3.94 -5.62 21.71
C GLU A 223 -2.98 -6.62 22.36
N SER A 224 -3.48 -7.45 23.30
CA SER A 224 -2.66 -8.46 24.00
C SER A 224 -2.09 -9.55 23.08
N ILE A 225 -2.66 -9.75 21.89
CA ILE A 225 -2.16 -10.68 20.87
C ILE A 225 -1.43 -9.95 19.74
N PHE A 226 -1.93 -8.80 19.30
CA PHE A 226 -1.40 -8.09 18.15
C PHE A 226 0.03 -7.63 18.42
N LYS A 227 0.26 -6.92 19.53
CA LYS A 227 1.59 -6.38 19.85
C LYS A 227 2.65 -7.49 19.95
N PRO A 228 2.46 -8.57 20.74
CA PRO A 228 3.48 -9.62 20.84
C PRO A 228 3.73 -10.37 19.53
N VAL A 229 2.67 -10.64 18.74
CA VAL A 229 2.83 -11.33 17.44
C VAL A 229 3.59 -10.45 16.46
N ILE A 230 3.20 -9.19 16.30
CA ILE A 230 3.89 -8.26 15.40
C ILE A 230 5.31 -7.97 15.87
N ALA A 231 5.56 -7.86 17.18
CA ALA A 231 6.92 -7.75 17.71
C ALA A 231 7.80 -8.93 17.26
N LYS A 232 7.27 -10.15 17.39
CA LYS A 232 8.02 -11.36 17.02
C LYS A 232 8.21 -11.45 15.51
N VAL A 233 7.21 -11.06 14.72
CA VAL A 233 7.31 -10.95 13.27
C VAL A 233 8.42 -9.97 12.89
N MET A 234 8.44 -8.76 13.45
CA MET A 234 9.47 -7.76 13.17
C MET A 234 10.88 -8.26 13.54
N GLU A 235 11.02 -8.94 14.69
CA GLU A 235 12.29 -9.53 15.14
C GLU A 235 12.81 -10.61 14.16
N MET A 236 11.95 -11.52 13.73
CA MET A 236 12.33 -12.68 12.94
C MET A 236 12.41 -12.39 11.44
N TYR A 237 11.44 -11.64 10.93
CA TYR A 237 11.30 -11.36 9.49
C TYR A 237 12.11 -10.14 9.06
N GLN A 238 12.31 -9.14 9.92
CA GLN A 238 13.05 -7.91 9.63
C GLN A 238 12.66 -7.29 8.28
N PRO A 239 11.38 -6.90 8.08
CA PRO A 239 10.95 -6.26 6.85
C PRO A 239 11.62 -4.89 6.69
N SER A 240 11.68 -4.40 5.45
CA SER A 240 12.16 -3.05 5.13
C SER A 240 11.06 -2.09 4.66
N ALA A 241 9.84 -2.60 4.49
CA ALA A 241 8.62 -1.83 4.22
C ALA A 241 7.40 -2.62 4.73
N VAL A 242 6.33 -1.91 5.06
CA VAL A 242 5.09 -2.49 5.58
C VAL A 242 3.90 -2.01 4.76
N ALA A 243 3.02 -2.91 4.37
CA ALA A 243 1.67 -2.60 3.90
C ALA A 243 0.67 -3.02 4.98
N LEU A 244 -0.07 -2.07 5.53
CA LEU A 244 -1.09 -2.28 6.55
C LEU A 244 -2.48 -2.04 5.95
N GLN A 245 -3.27 -3.10 5.84
CA GLN A 245 -4.68 -3.04 5.47
C GLN A 245 -5.48 -2.75 6.73
N CYS A 246 -6.23 -1.64 6.74
CA CYS A 246 -7.03 -1.16 7.89
C CYS A 246 -8.52 -1.36 7.64
N GLY A 247 -8.93 -2.61 7.36
CA GLY A 247 -10.33 -2.99 7.23
C GLY A 247 -11.12 -2.60 8.48
N ALA A 248 -12.20 -1.83 8.27
CA ALA A 248 -12.96 -1.20 9.35
C ALA A 248 -14.23 -2.00 9.72
N ASP A 249 -14.41 -3.19 9.17
CA ASP A 249 -15.47 -4.14 9.55
C ASP A 249 -15.11 -5.00 10.77
N SER A 250 -13.88 -4.94 11.26
CA SER A 250 -13.49 -5.44 12.58
C SER A 250 -13.97 -4.55 13.74
N LEU A 251 -14.59 -3.41 13.44
CA LEU A 251 -15.18 -2.51 14.44
C LEU A 251 -16.49 -3.03 15.02
N THR A 252 -16.75 -2.62 16.27
CA THR A 252 -18.03 -2.83 16.95
C THR A 252 -19.19 -2.20 16.19
N GLY A 253 -20.29 -2.96 16.09
CA GLY A 253 -21.51 -2.51 15.43
C GLY A 253 -21.39 -2.37 13.90
N ASP A 254 -20.41 -3.05 13.29
CA ASP A 254 -20.39 -3.24 11.84
C ASP A 254 -21.62 -4.05 11.37
N ARG A 255 -22.02 -3.88 10.09
CA ARG A 255 -23.21 -4.57 9.54
C ARG A 255 -22.94 -6.03 9.16
N LEU A 256 -21.71 -6.39 8.82
CA LEU A 256 -21.30 -7.75 8.44
C LEU A 256 -20.34 -8.35 9.47
N GLY A 257 -19.49 -7.52 10.07
CA GLY A 257 -18.55 -7.93 11.10
C GLY A 257 -19.21 -8.23 12.44
N CYS A 258 -18.56 -9.09 13.23
CA CYS A 258 -19.00 -9.51 14.57
C CYS A 258 -17.88 -9.43 15.62
N PHE A 259 -16.94 -8.50 15.43
CA PHE A 259 -15.99 -8.10 16.46
C PHE A 259 -16.53 -6.95 17.31
N ASN A 260 -15.82 -6.61 18.39
CA ASN A 260 -16.22 -5.58 19.34
C ASN A 260 -15.14 -4.51 19.54
N LEU A 261 -14.31 -4.26 18.53
CA LEU A 261 -13.24 -3.26 18.59
C LEU A 261 -13.79 -1.83 18.52
N THR A 262 -13.23 -0.95 19.33
CA THR A 262 -13.45 0.49 19.17
C THR A 262 -12.46 1.08 18.16
N ILE A 263 -12.71 2.32 17.76
CA ILE A 263 -11.78 3.08 16.92
C ILE A 263 -10.41 3.23 17.59
N LYS A 264 -10.37 3.31 18.94
CA LYS A 264 -9.11 3.42 19.67
C LYS A 264 -8.35 2.08 19.64
N GLY A 265 -9.02 0.97 19.92
CA GLY A 265 -8.42 -0.37 19.87
C GLY A 265 -7.87 -0.70 18.49
N HIS A 266 -8.65 -0.39 17.45
CA HIS A 266 -8.24 -0.58 16.06
C HIS A 266 -7.03 0.30 15.70
N ALA A 267 -7.06 1.60 16.01
CA ALA A 267 -5.96 2.52 15.73
C ALA A 267 -4.67 2.27 16.55
N ARG A 268 -4.74 1.57 17.70
CA ARG A 268 -3.53 1.09 18.42
C ARG A 268 -2.69 0.15 17.55
N CYS A 269 -3.30 -0.54 16.58
CA CYS A 269 -2.57 -1.36 15.61
C CYS A 269 -1.71 -0.49 14.70
N VAL A 270 -2.28 0.59 14.15
CA VAL A 270 -1.56 1.58 13.34
C VAL A 270 -0.43 2.23 14.14
N GLU A 271 -0.72 2.70 15.35
CA GLU A 271 0.28 3.30 16.24
C GLU A 271 1.45 2.35 16.50
N TYR A 272 1.15 1.07 16.76
CA TYR A 272 2.18 0.07 17.02
C TYR A 272 3.03 -0.24 15.79
N VAL A 273 2.41 -0.42 14.61
CA VAL A 273 3.14 -0.64 13.36
C VAL A 273 4.02 0.57 13.01
N LYS A 274 3.49 1.77 13.18
CA LYS A 274 4.21 3.02 12.97
C LYS A 274 5.45 3.15 13.85
N SER A 275 5.40 2.65 15.09
CA SER A 275 6.52 2.73 16.04
C SER A 275 7.81 2.05 15.58
N PHE A 276 7.75 1.16 14.58
CA PHE A 276 8.92 0.50 14.00
C PHE A 276 9.67 1.37 12.97
N ASN A 277 9.15 2.55 12.60
CA ASN A 277 9.80 3.53 11.72
C ASN A 277 10.26 2.93 10.37
N LEU A 278 9.39 2.14 9.74
CA LEU A 278 9.58 1.62 8.38
C LEU A 278 8.66 2.35 7.39
N PRO A 279 9.04 2.43 6.10
CA PRO A 279 8.13 2.88 5.05
C PRO A 279 6.80 2.14 5.14
N LEU A 280 5.70 2.88 5.32
CA LEU A 280 4.40 2.34 5.65
C LEU A 280 3.35 2.77 4.61
N LEU A 281 2.75 1.78 3.95
CA LEU A 281 1.56 1.97 3.13
C LEU A 281 0.32 1.59 3.94
N MET A 282 -0.53 2.57 4.27
CA MET A 282 -1.82 2.34 4.91
C MET A 282 -2.93 2.29 3.87
N LEU A 283 -3.73 1.24 3.91
CA LEU A 283 -4.81 0.99 2.96
C LEU A 283 -6.15 0.88 3.68
N GLY A 284 -7.23 1.07 2.94
CA GLY A 284 -8.59 0.81 3.44
C GLY A 284 -8.88 -0.69 3.60
N GLY A 285 -10.05 -1.11 3.13
CA GLY A 285 -10.54 -2.47 3.33
C GLY A 285 -12.04 -2.54 3.47
N GLY A 286 -12.56 -3.56 4.16
CA GLY A 286 -13.96 -3.68 4.52
C GLY A 286 -14.46 -2.56 5.45
N GLY A 287 -15.73 -2.64 5.83
CA GLY A 287 -16.40 -1.67 6.70
C GLY A 287 -17.74 -1.20 6.12
N TYR A 288 -18.82 -1.59 6.79
CA TYR A 288 -20.18 -1.55 6.27
C TYR A 288 -21.14 -0.69 7.11
N THR A 289 -20.75 -0.35 8.34
CA THR A 289 -21.32 0.79 9.07
C THR A 289 -20.57 2.08 8.71
N ILE A 290 -20.93 2.69 7.57
CA ILE A 290 -20.16 3.77 6.90
C ILE A 290 -19.78 4.97 7.79
N ARG A 291 -20.61 5.32 8.78
CA ARG A 291 -20.31 6.39 9.75
C ARG A 291 -19.12 6.03 10.64
N ASN A 292 -18.99 4.76 11.04
CA ASN A 292 -17.89 4.28 11.85
C ASN A 292 -16.62 4.11 11.01
N VAL A 293 -16.74 3.72 9.74
CA VAL A 293 -15.62 3.72 8.79
C VAL A 293 -15.03 5.13 8.66
N ALA A 294 -15.88 6.13 8.44
CA ALA A 294 -15.43 7.51 8.32
C ALA A 294 -14.73 8.01 9.58
N ARG A 295 -15.24 7.66 10.77
CA ARG A 295 -14.60 7.98 12.05
C ARG A 295 -13.25 7.27 12.22
N CYS A 296 -13.19 5.98 11.91
CA CYS A 296 -12.00 5.13 12.04
C CYS A 296 -10.84 5.64 11.19
N TRP A 297 -11.02 5.72 9.87
CA TRP A 297 -9.98 6.16 8.96
C TRP A 297 -9.59 7.63 9.16
N THR A 298 -10.52 8.48 9.62
CA THR A 298 -10.18 9.86 10.05
C THR A 298 -9.23 9.84 11.24
N TYR A 299 -9.50 9.02 12.25
CA TYR A 299 -8.66 8.92 13.44
C TYR A 299 -7.32 8.25 13.15
N GLU A 300 -7.29 7.20 12.34
CA GLU A 300 -6.04 6.55 11.92
C GLU A 300 -5.16 7.47 11.07
N THR A 301 -5.75 8.34 10.25
CA THR A 301 -4.99 9.40 9.56
C THR A 301 -4.38 10.38 10.57
N ALA A 302 -5.11 10.71 11.65
CA ALA A 302 -4.58 11.55 12.72
C ALA A 302 -3.42 10.87 13.47
N VAL A 303 -3.49 9.56 13.69
CA VAL A 303 -2.39 8.74 14.24
C VAL A 303 -1.18 8.72 13.30
N ALA A 304 -1.39 8.56 12.00
CA ALA A 304 -0.30 8.65 11.00
C ALA A 304 0.44 10.00 11.09
N LEU A 305 -0.30 11.08 11.39
CA LEU A 305 0.23 12.45 11.51
C LEU A 305 0.74 12.83 12.92
N ASP A 306 0.74 11.92 13.90
CA ASP A 306 1.01 12.22 15.32
C ASP A 306 0.21 13.42 15.84
N ASN A 307 -1.05 13.53 15.41
CA ASN A 307 -1.88 14.66 15.74
C ASN A 307 -3.13 14.22 16.52
N GLU A 308 -3.27 14.73 17.74
CA GLU A 308 -4.51 14.57 18.48
C GLU A 308 -5.63 15.41 17.85
N ILE A 309 -6.83 14.82 17.78
CA ILE A 309 -8.04 15.48 17.30
C ILE A 309 -9.15 15.36 18.34
N ALA A 310 -10.02 16.37 18.40
CA ALA A 310 -11.11 16.42 19.36
C ALA A 310 -12.13 15.30 19.11
N ASN A 311 -12.72 14.79 20.20
CA ASN A 311 -13.81 13.82 20.10
C ASN A 311 -15.11 14.46 19.55
N GLU A 312 -15.26 15.77 19.61
CA GLU A 312 -16.35 16.49 18.94
C GLU A 312 -16.11 16.49 17.43
N LEU A 313 -17.08 16.00 16.65
CA LEU A 313 -16.97 16.07 15.20
C LEU A 313 -17.15 17.52 14.75
N PRO A 314 -16.30 18.02 13.84
CA PRO A 314 -16.53 19.31 13.20
C PRO A 314 -17.73 19.21 12.26
N TYR A 315 -18.41 20.35 12.05
CA TYR A 315 -19.45 20.45 11.05
C TYR A 315 -18.89 20.04 9.67
N ASN A 316 -19.69 19.32 8.90
CA ASN A 316 -19.28 18.73 7.63
C ASN A 316 -20.52 18.41 6.77
N ASP A 317 -20.33 18.11 5.49
CA ASP A 317 -21.44 17.92 4.53
C ASP A 317 -22.34 16.72 4.88
N TYR A 318 -21.86 15.82 5.74
CA TYR A 318 -22.54 14.60 6.16
C TYR A 318 -22.78 14.58 7.67
N PHE A 319 -22.79 15.73 8.34
CA PHE A 319 -22.79 15.83 9.81
C PHE A 319 -23.95 15.04 10.45
N GLU A 320 -25.12 15.04 9.82
CA GLU A 320 -26.32 14.35 10.29
C GLU A 320 -26.17 12.81 10.33
N TYR A 321 -25.25 12.24 9.55
CA TYR A 321 -24.98 10.79 9.55
C TYR A 321 -24.38 10.30 10.88
N PHE A 322 -23.80 11.22 11.67
CA PHE A 322 -23.12 10.93 12.93
C PHE A 322 -24.02 11.14 14.15
N GLY A 323 -25.32 11.37 13.95
CA GLY A 323 -26.29 11.44 15.03
C GLY A 323 -26.47 10.09 15.76
N PRO A 324 -26.91 10.11 17.04
CA PRO A 324 -27.34 11.30 17.78
C PRO A 324 -26.24 12.02 18.58
N ASP A 325 -25.05 11.42 18.68
CA ASP A 325 -23.99 11.84 19.61
C ASP A 325 -22.98 12.82 19.00
N PHE A 326 -22.79 12.79 17.68
CA PHE A 326 -21.86 13.64 16.94
C PHE A 326 -20.41 13.55 17.45
N LYS A 327 -20.01 12.39 17.99
CA LYS A 327 -18.65 12.13 18.46
C LYS A 327 -17.84 11.32 17.45
N LEU A 328 -16.53 11.42 17.56
CA LEU A 328 -15.58 10.63 16.78
C LEU A 328 -15.51 9.19 17.30
N HIS A 329 -15.30 9.00 18.60
CA HIS A 329 -15.11 7.69 19.20
C HIS A 329 -16.42 6.95 19.43
N ILE A 330 -16.36 5.63 19.30
CA ILE A 330 -17.45 4.69 19.58
C ILE A 330 -17.14 3.87 20.83
N SER A 331 -18.17 3.49 21.56
CA SER A 331 -18.07 2.58 22.71
C SER A 331 -18.31 1.13 22.28
N PRO A 332 -17.68 0.15 22.94
CA PRO A 332 -17.97 -1.25 22.68
C PRO A 332 -19.40 -1.61 23.07
N SER A 333 -19.95 -2.65 22.43
CA SER A 333 -21.24 -3.23 22.77
C SER A 333 -21.14 -4.20 23.96
N ASN A 334 -22.27 -4.66 24.47
CA ASN A 334 -22.35 -5.72 25.49
C ASN A 334 -22.21 -7.15 24.93
N MET A 335 -21.74 -7.30 23.68
CA MET A 335 -21.46 -8.60 23.07
C MET A 335 -20.45 -9.39 23.92
N THR A 336 -20.69 -10.69 24.07
CA THR A 336 -19.76 -11.57 24.78
C THR A 336 -18.53 -11.85 23.93
N ASN A 337 -17.34 -11.63 24.49
CA ASN A 337 -16.08 -12.04 23.89
C ASN A 337 -15.92 -13.57 24.00
N GLN A 338 -15.97 -14.27 22.87
CA GLN A 338 -15.84 -15.74 22.81
C GLN A 338 -14.38 -16.23 22.76
N ASN A 339 -13.42 -15.30 22.79
CA ASN A 339 -12.00 -15.57 22.74
C ASN A 339 -11.45 -15.62 24.16
N THR A 340 -11.52 -16.79 24.81
CA THR A 340 -10.98 -16.92 26.17
C THR A 340 -9.46 -16.68 26.18
N PRO A 341 -8.89 -16.18 27.29
CA PRO A 341 -7.44 -15.98 27.39
C PRO A 341 -6.63 -17.25 27.06
N GLU A 342 -7.12 -18.42 27.45
CA GLU A 342 -6.48 -19.71 27.16
C GLU A 342 -6.51 -20.05 25.66
N TYR A 343 -7.59 -19.71 24.97
CA TYR A 343 -7.71 -19.89 23.52
C TYR A 343 -6.71 -19.01 22.78
N LEU A 344 -6.66 -17.73 23.12
CA LEU A 344 -5.73 -16.75 22.52
C LEU A 344 -4.27 -17.13 22.78
N GLU A 345 -3.94 -17.51 24.02
CA GLU A 345 -2.58 -17.90 24.39
C GLU A 345 -2.14 -19.17 23.64
N LYS A 346 -3.03 -20.15 23.47
CA LYS A 346 -2.74 -21.38 22.73
C LYS A 346 -2.44 -21.13 21.26
N ILE A 347 -3.17 -20.22 20.62
CA ILE A 347 -2.90 -19.82 19.22
C ILE A 347 -1.57 -19.07 19.14
N LYS A 348 -1.37 -18.07 20.00
CA LYS A 348 -0.16 -17.26 20.05
C LYS A 348 1.09 -18.14 20.23
N GLN A 349 1.06 -19.13 21.12
CA GLN A 349 2.19 -20.04 21.34
C GLN A 349 2.54 -20.84 20.08
N ARG A 350 1.54 -21.37 19.36
CA ARG A 350 1.75 -22.09 18.09
C ARG A 350 2.31 -21.17 17.00
N LEU A 351 1.84 -19.93 16.92
CA LEU A 351 2.40 -18.95 15.99
C LEU A 351 3.86 -18.62 16.35
N PHE A 352 4.20 -18.52 17.63
CA PHE A 352 5.57 -18.30 18.07
C PHE A 352 6.48 -19.49 17.74
N GLU A 353 5.97 -20.72 17.82
CA GLU A 353 6.68 -21.91 17.36
C GLU A 353 6.95 -21.86 15.85
N ASN A 354 5.96 -21.48 15.04
CA ASN A 354 6.13 -21.29 13.60
C ASN A 354 7.15 -20.20 13.28
N LEU A 355 7.06 -19.03 13.94
CA LEU A 355 7.99 -17.91 13.72
C LEU A 355 9.43 -18.25 14.11
N ARG A 356 9.66 -19.12 15.10
CA ARG A 356 11.01 -19.59 15.46
C ARG A 356 11.68 -20.43 14.36
N MET A 357 10.90 -20.95 13.40
CA MET A 357 11.43 -21.73 12.27
C MET A 357 12.07 -20.85 11.19
N LEU A 358 11.86 -19.54 11.23
CA LEU A 358 12.48 -18.60 10.31
C LEU A 358 14.00 -18.49 10.56
N PRO A 359 14.82 -18.42 9.49
CA PRO A 359 16.24 -18.14 9.64
C PRO A 359 16.42 -16.73 10.19
N HIS A 360 17.18 -16.57 11.27
CA HIS A 360 17.37 -15.27 11.94
C HIS A 360 18.22 -14.29 11.11
N ALA A 361 18.81 -14.74 9.99
CA ALA A 361 19.59 -13.93 9.05
C ALA A 361 19.71 -14.60 7.66
N PRO A 362 18.79 -14.34 6.71
CA PRO A 362 18.94 -14.81 5.33
C PRO A 362 19.75 -13.82 4.46
N GLY A 363 20.46 -14.34 3.47
CA GLY A 363 21.33 -13.57 2.58
C GLY A 363 20.57 -12.60 1.68
N VAL A 364 21.19 -11.46 1.36
CA VAL A 364 20.66 -10.44 0.45
C VAL A 364 20.78 -10.94 -1.00
N GLN A 365 19.67 -11.06 -1.72
CA GLN A 365 19.69 -11.45 -3.13
C GLN A 365 19.73 -10.19 -3.99
N MET A 366 20.85 -9.96 -4.69
CA MET A 366 20.97 -8.83 -5.62
C MET A 366 20.10 -9.08 -6.86
N GLN A 367 19.14 -8.21 -7.14
CA GLN A 367 18.35 -8.19 -8.37
C GLN A 367 18.45 -6.79 -9.01
N ALA A 368 18.45 -6.73 -10.34
CA ALA A 368 18.35 -5.46 -11.05
C ALA A 368 16.94 -4.87 -10.85
N ILE A 369 16.86 -3.59 -10.50
CA ILE A 369 15.61 -2.87 -10.24
C ILE A 369 14.88 -2.66 -11.59
N PRO A 370 13.68 -3.23 -11.80
CA PRO A 370 12.86 -2.95 -12.98
C PRO A 370 12.33 -1.50 -12.97
N GLU A 371 11.93 -0.96 -14.12
CA GLU A 371 11.34 0.38 -14.23
C GLU A 371 10.10 0.54 -13.34
N ASP A 372 9.96 1.71 -12.70
CA ASP A 372 8.85 2.08 -11.81
C ASP A 372 7.48 2.01 -12.53
N ALA A 373 6.41 1.72 -11.80
CA ALA A 373 5.07 1.61 -12.41
C ALA A 373 4.52 2.95 -12.92
N VAL A 374 4.93 4.06 -12.31
CA VAL A 374 4.47 5.40 -12.67
C VAL A 374 5.66 6.16 -13.27
N PRO A 375 5.64 6.50 -14.58
CA PRO A 375 6.69 7.31 -15.20
C PRO A 375 6.67 8.75 -14.64
N GLU A 376 7.81 9.44 -14.68
CA GLU A 376 8.02 10.75 -14.01
C GLU A 376 7.20 11.92 -14.57
N ASP A 377 6.39 11.72 -15.60
CA ASP A 377 5.83 12.81 -16.41
C ASP A 377 4.40 13.25 -16.03
N SER A 378 4.05 13.24 -14.73
CA SER A 378 2.74 13.71 -14.26
C SER A 378 2.81 14.94 -13.36
N GLY A 379 3.91 15.68 -13.38
CA GLY A 379 4.19 16.71 -12.37
C GLY A 379 4.99 17.93 -12.79
N GLU A 380 5.34 18.14 -14.07
CA GLU A 380 6.03 19.37 -14.49
C GLU A 380 5.44 19.93 -15.78
N GLU A 381 4.78 21.07 -15.65
CA GLU A 381 4.60 22.02 -16.75
C GLU A 381 5.99 22.51 -17.20
N GLU A 382 6.25 22.39 -18.50
CA GLU A 382 7.26 23.16 -19.26
C GLU A 382 8.75 22.94 -18.89
N GLU A 383 9.31 21.75 -19.09
CA GLU A 383 10.65 21.67 -19.73
C GLU A 383 10.50 21.74 -21.27
N GLU A 384 9.91 22.84 -21.76
CA GLU A 384 10.00 23.18 -23.17
C GLU A 384 11.43 23.70 -23.44
N ASP A 385 12.24 22.83 -24.05
CA ASP A 385 13.46 23.15 -24.79
C ASP A 385 13.53 24.62 -25.24
N SER A 386 14.42 25.40 -24.59
CA SER A 386 14.51 26.87 -24.72
C SER A 386 14.77 27.39 -26.14
N ASP A 387 15.04 26.50 -27.10
CA ASP A 387 15.28 26.83 -28.50
C ASP A 387 14.06 26.61 -29.43
N LYS A 388 12.90 26.19 -28.91
CA LYS A 388 11.68 26.04 -29.74
C LYS A 388 10.83 27.31 -29.72
N ARG A 389 10.79 28.03 -30.85
CA ARG A 389 9.86 29.15 -31.05
C ARG A 389 8.41 28.67 -31.09
N ILE A 390 7.65 29.05 -30.08
CA ILE A 390 6.19 28.92 -30.03
C ILE A 390 5.55 29.83 -31.09
N SER A 391 4.55 29.33 -31.82
CA SER A 391 3.87 30.10 -32.87
C SER A 391 2.93 31.17 -32.26
N ILE A 392 2.78 32.32 -32.93
CA ILE A 392 1.88 33.43 -32.54
C ILE A 392 0.42 32.95 -32.30
N ARG A 393 0.01 31.86 -32.95
CA ARG A 393 -1.33 31.29 -32.79
C ARG A 393 -1.52 30.54 -31.46
N ALA A 394 -0.44 30.12 -30.82
CA ALA A 394 -0.44 29.47 -29.51
C ALA A 394 -0.38 30.47 -28.36
N SER A 395 0.23 31.66 -28.57
CA SER A 395 0.18 32.75 -27.58
C SER A 395 -1.22 33.34 -27.44
N ASP A 396 -1.95 33.49 -28.54
CA ASP A 396 -3.29 34.12 -28.55
C ASP A 396 -4.38 33.24 -27.92
N LYS A 397 -4.08 31.98 -27.60
CA LYS A 397 -4.99 31.06 -26.89
C LYS A 397 -4.92 31.20 -25.36
N ARG A 398 -3.87 31.86 -24.83
CA ARG A 398 -3.71 32.13 -23.39
C ARG A 398 -4.34 33.48 -23.07
N ILE A 399 -5.68 33.56 -23.08
CA ILE A 399 -6.42 34.70 -22.51
C ILE A 399 -6.94 34.22 -21.16
N ALA A 400 -6.33 34.72 -20.08
CA ALA A 400 -6.82 34.53 -18.72
C ALA A 400 -8.01 35.47 -18.47
N CYS A 401 -8.99 35.01 -17.70
CA CYS A 401 -10.19 35.76 -17.33
C CYS A 401 -9.91 36.53 -16.04
N ASP A 402 -10.05 37.87 -16.05
CA ASP A 402 -9.66 38.79 -14.96
C ASP A 402 -10.55 38.76 -13.70
N GLU A 403 -11.27 37.66 -13.40
CA GLU A 403 -12.20 37.60 -12.26
C GLU A 403 -11.90 36.50 -11.20
N GLU A 404 -10.67 35.97 -11.15
CA GLU A 404 -10.25 35.19 -9.97
C GLU A 404 -9.69 36.11 -8.88
N PHE A 405 -10.55 36.45 -7.93
CA PHE A 405 -10.16 37.05 -6.66
C PHE A 405 -9.32 36.06 -5.84
N SER A 406 -8.01 36.22 -5.89
CA SER A 406 -7.08 35.71 -4.88
C SER A 406 -6.88 36.80 -3.82
N ASP A 407 -7.43 36.59 -2.62
CA ASP A 407 -7.04 37.34 -1.43
C ASP A 407 -5.66 36.82 -1.00
N SER A 408 -4.60 37.46 -1.49
CA SER A 408 -3.28 37.34 -0.88
C SER A 408 -2.89 38.69 -0.28
N ASP A 409 -2.85 38.72 1.05
CA ASP A 409 -2.22 39.74 1.86
C ASP A 409 -0.73 39.90 1.50
N ASP A 410 -0.40 40.87 0.66
CA ASP A 410 0.96 41.42 0.59
C ASP A 410 0.93 42.92 0.25
N GLU A 411 0.38 43.70 1.17
CA GLU A 411 0.56 45.15 1.23
C GLU A 411 1.68 45.47 2.24
N GLY A 412 2.86 45.82 1.72
CA GLY A 412 3.74 46.78 2.37
C GLY A 412 5.19 46.34 2.60
N GLU A 413 6.11 46.76 1.71
CA GLU A 413 6.97 47.94 1.96
C GLU A 413 8.03 48.13 0.84
N GLY A 414 8.17 49.36 0.35
CA GLY A 414 9.49 49.88 -0.02
C GLY A 414 9.90 49.99 -1.49
N ARG A 415 9.11 50.67 -2.35
CA ARG A 415 9.64 51.25 -3.61
C ARG A 415 10.70 52.32 -3.32
N ARG A 416 11.96 52.09 -3.70
CA ARG A 416 12.93 53.17 -4.01
C ARG A 416 13.81 52.86 -5.23
N ASN A 417 13.47 53.59 -6.29
CA ASN A 417 14.27 54.17 -7.36
C ASN A 417 15.36 53.39 -8.11
N THR A 418 15.11 53.40 -9.41
CA THR A 418 15.92 53.10 -10.58
C THR A 418 17.24 53.89 -10.68
N THR A 419 18.25 53.13 -11.10
CA THR A 419 19.30 53.46 -12.08
C THR A 419 20.22 54.66 -11.84
N ASN A 420 21.51 54.38 -11.69
CA ASN A 420 22.56 55.27 -12.19
C ASN A 420 23.71 54.46 -12.79
N PHE A 421 23.98 54.69 -14.08
CA PHE A 421 25.14 54.17 -14.80
C PHE A 421 25.94 55.37 -15.32
N LYS A 422 27.21 55.52 -14.91
CA LYS A 422 28.34 55.95 -15.75
C LYS A 422 29.69 56.03 -15.00
N LYS A 423 30.56 55.06 -15.33
CA LYS A 423 32.00 55.13 -15.70
C LYS A 423 32.91 56.19 -15.03
N ALA A 424 33.95 55.73 -14.31
CA ALA A 424 35.32 55.45 -14.82
C ALA A 424 36.49 55.82 -13.86
N LYS A 425 37.58 55.03 -14.02
CA LYS A 425 39.02 55.26 -13.73
C LYS A 425 39.62 54.91 -12.35
N ARG A 426 40.57 53.96 -12.41
CA ARG A 426 41.73 53.73 -11.50
C ARG A 426 42.77 54.86 -11.64
N PRO A 427 43.58 55.15 -10.60
CA PRO A 427 44.94 54.56 -10.41
C PRO A 427 45.24 54.17 -8.93
N LYS A 428 46.04 53.13 -8.58
CA LYS A 428 47.53 53.03 -8.42
C LYS A 428 48.11 54.17 -7.54
N LEU A 429 48.82 53.98 -6.42
CA LEU A 429 50.03 53.17 -6.10
C LEU A 429 50.36 53.22 -4.58
N GLU A 430 51.17 52.25 -4.11
CA GLU A 430 52.27 52.34 -3.09
C GLU A 430 51.91 52.69 -1.62
N GLU A 431 52.56 52.24 -0.55
CA GLU A 431 53.82 51.51 -0.32
C GLU A 431 53.89 51.02 1.16
N GLU A 432 54.59 49.90 1.37
CA GLU A 432 55.60 49.65 2.42
C GLU A 432 55.35 49.33 3.93
N LYS A 433 56.21 48.36 4.34
CA LYS A 433 56.84 48.00 5.64
C LYS A 433 56.16 46.89 6.48
N LYS A 434 56.72 45.66 6.52
CA LYS A 434 57.95 45.15 7.24
C LYS A 434 57.70 45.12 8.76
N VAL A 435 57.95 44.08 9.57
CA VAL A 435 58.90 42.93 9.64
C VAL A 435 58.39 42.06 10.84
N GLU A 436 58.49 40.72 10.92
CA GLU A 436 59.63 39.88 11.41
C GLU A 436 59.12 38.39 11.47
N MET A 437 59.72 37.42 10.75
CA MET A 437 60.63 36.32 11.19
C MET A 437 60.11 35.43 12.35
N MET A 438 60.14 34.09 12.35
CA MET A 438 61.28 33.19 12.05
C MET A 438 60.84 31.68 12.03
N ASP A 439 61.50 30.86 11.19
CA ASP A 439 61.97 29.46 11.39
C ASP A 439 60.99 28.25 11.59
N ASP A 440 61.19 27.03 11.06
CA ASP A 440 62.19 26.38 10.19
C ASP A 440 61.73 24.93 9.82
N LYS A 441 62.14 24.42 8.63
CA LYS A 441 62.41 22.99 8.21
C LYS A 441 61.32 21.88 8.34
N LYS A 442 61.21 20.81 7.53
CA LYS A 442 62.08 20.15 6.52
C LYS A 442 61.26 19.15 5.66
N ALA A 443 61.87 18.73 4.56
CA ALA A 443 61.45 17.85 3.46
C ALA A 443 61.01 16.40 3.77
N GLY A 444 60.34 15.77 2.79
CA GLY A 444 60.18 14.33 2.64
C GLY A 444 59.51 13.94 1.31
N GLU A 445 60.29 13.36 0.40
CA GLU A 445 59.94 12.83 -0.93
C GLU A 445 59.23 11.46 -0.86
N GLY A 446 58.59 11.03 -1.96
CA GLY A 446 58.39 9.60 -2.23
C GLY A 446 57.15 9.24 -3.07
N ALA A 447 57.32 9.13 -4.39
CA ALA A 447 56.35 8.55 -5.32
C ALA A 447 56.69 7.07 -5.62
N TRP A 448 55.68 6.23 -5.83
CA TRP A 448 55.83 4.88 -6.38
C TRP A 448 54.81 4.60 -7.49
N ALA A 449 55.28 3.91 -8.52
CA ALA A 449 54.69 3.72 -9.84
C ALA A 449 53.83 2.44 -10.01
N LYS A 450 53.05 2.43 -11.10
CA LYS A 450 52.29 1.31 -11.67
C LYS A 450 53.22 0.24 -12.29
N THR A 451 52.79 -1.02 -12.22
CA THR A 451 53.25 -2.09 -13.13
C THR A 451 52.09 -3.04 -13.49
N VAL A 452 52.02 -3.38 -14.77
CA VAL A 452 51.17 -4.38 -15.45
C VAL A 452 51.95 -5.69 -15.58
N MET A 453 51.32 -6.86 -15.59
CA MET A 453 51.83 -8.04 -16.33
C MET A 453 50.75 -9.11 -16.59
N GLU A 454 50.75 -9.59 -17.84
CA GLU A 454 50.07 -10.78 -18.40
C GLU A 454 50.88 -12.07 -18.16
N THR A 455 50.23 -13.26 -18.26
CA THR A 455 50.55 -14.45 -19.11
C THR A 455 49.59 -15.61 -18.75
N LYS A 456 48.79 -16.20 -19.68
CA LYS A 456 48.97 -17.46 -20.50
C LYS A 456 49.29 -18.73 -19.70
N GLU A 457 48.86 -19.98 -19.95
CA GLU A 457 48.06 -20.82 -20.89
C GLU A 457 47.82 -22.16 -20.08
N GLU A 458 46.79 -23.00 -20.27
CA GLU A 458 46.77 -24.18 -21.15
C GLU A 458 45.47 -25.02 -20.96
N GLU A 459 45.16 -25.81 -21.99
CA GLU A 459 43.97 -26.63 -22.30
C GLU A 459 43.74 -27.89 -21.45
N GLN A 460 42.48 -28.37 -21.36
CA GLN A 460 42.12 -29.74 -21.82
C GLN A 460 40.61 -30.00 -21.96
N SER A 461 40.33 -30.81 -22.98
CA SER A 461 39.08 -31.20 -23.66
C SER A 461 38.21 -32.29 -23.00
N LYS A 462 36.89 -32.31 -23.29
CA LYS A 462 36.11 -33.41 -23.94
C LYS A 462 34.61 -33.46 -23.53
N GLU A 463 33.73 -33.34 -24.51
CA GLU A 463 32.38 -33.96 -24.60
C GLU A 463 32.51 -35.35 -25.30
N PRO A 464 31.45 -36.17 -25.58
CA PRO A 464 30.06 -36.24 -25.07
C PRO A 464 29.59 -37.71 -24.75
N SER A 465 28.27 -37.86 -24.46
CA SER A 465 27.38 -38.96 -24.93
C SER A 465 27.04 -40.15 -23.97
N PRO A 466 26.09 -41.07 -24.32
CA PRO A 466 24.77 -41.19 -23.67
C PRO A 466 24.43 -42.67 -23.31
N GLU A 467 23.14 -43.05 -23.36
CA GLU A 467 22.54 -44.41 -23.25
C GLU A 467 22.16 -44.89 -21.85
N LYS A 468 21.10 -45.67 -21.60
CA LYS A 468 19.81 -46.07 -22.21
C LYS A 468 19.37 -47.30 -21.39
N THR A 469 18.07 -47.62 -21.44
CA THR A 469 17.48 -48.99 -21.27
C THR A 469 17.56 -49.62 -19.86
N ASP A 470 16.55 -50.28 -19.29
CA ASP A 470 15.41 -51.05 -19.80
C ASP A 470 14.27 -51.07 -18.75
N GLN A 471 13.00 -50.88 -19.12
CA GLN A 471 12.01 -51.92 -19.50
C GLN A 471 11.72 -53.02 -18.47
N LYS A 472 10.47 -53.02 -17.98
CA LYS A 472 9.46 -54.10 -17.87
C LYS A 472 8.40 -53.64 -16.86
N GLY A 473 7.10 -53.49 -17.14
CA GLY A 473 6.23 -54.26 -18.02
C GLY A 473 5.50 -55.33 -17.19
N VAL A 474 4.17 -55.20 -17.05
CA VAL A 474 3.07 -56.16 -16.70
C VAL A 474 1.98 -55.37 -15.93
N LYS A 475 0.83 -54.99 -16.54
CA LYS A 475 -0.47 -55.73 -16.65
C LYS A 475 -0.95 -56.27 -15.28
N THR A 476 -2.18 -56.08 -14.78
CA THR A 476 -3.51 -56.30 -15.41
C THR A 476 -4.62 -55.86 -14.43
N GLU A 477 -5.82 -55.59 -14.99
CA GLU A 477 -7.20 -55.81 -14.45
C GLU A 477 -7.69 -55.01 -13.23
N GLU A 478 -8.72 -54.15 -13.39
CA GLU A 478 -10.18 -54.41 -13.46
C GLU A 478 -10.86 -54.76 -12.12
N GLN A 479 -11.75 -53.86 -11.67
CA GLN A 479 -13.12 -54.09 -11.13
C GLN A 479 -13.55 -52.83 -10.37
N LYS A 480 -14.50 -52.03 -10.90
CA LYS A 480 -15.96 -52.11 -10.67
C LYS A 480 -16.38 -52.27 -9.20
N GLY A 481 -17.12 -51.30 -8.69
CA GLY A 481 -17.90 -51.45 -7.47
C GLY A 481 -18.55 -50.15 -7.02
N SER A 482 -19.79 -49.93 -7.45
CA SER A 482 -20.70 -48.88 -6.98
C SER A 482 -21.07 -49.04 -5.50
N ALA A 483 -21.17 -47.93 -4.77
CA ALA A 483 -22.21 -47.62 -3.79
C ALA A 483 -22.15 -46.12 -3.47
#